data_AF-A0A2J9EUI1-F1
#
_entry.id   AF-A0A2J9EUI1-F1
#
_cell.length_a   1.000
_cell.length_b   1.000
_cell.length_c   1.000
_cell.angle_alpha   90.00
_cell.angle_beta   90.00
_cell.angle_gamma   90.00
#
_symmetry.space_group_name_H-M   'P 1'
#
loop_
_entity.id
_entity.type
_entity.pdbx_description
1 polymer ?
#
loop_
_entity_poly.entity_id
_entity_poly.type
_entity_poly.pdbx_seq_one_letter_code
_entity_poly.pdbx_strand_id
1 'polypeptide(L)' 'MGSIVIYKGIPCKLLAAETPFPTRLQILSSNSIFRALQEGFSCWGYPNEIMKEVTPEELVCLQDFGRFPPN' A
#
# COMPACT_ATOMS: atom_id res chain seq x y z
N MET A 1 13.61 -5.43 0.91
CA MET A 1 12.93 -6.11 -0.23
C MET A 1 11.43 -6.02 0.02
N GLY A 2 10.68 -5.31 -0.81
CA GLY A 2 9.22 -5.19 -0.63
C GLY A 2 8.49 -6.27 -1.41
N SER A 3 7.41 -6.81 -0.87
CA SER A 3 6.54 -7.76 -1.58
C SER A 3 5.51 -7.02 -2.42
N ILE A 4 5.14 -7.60 -3.57
CA ILE A 4 4.03 -7.10 -4.38
C ILE A 4 2.76 -7.71 -3.81
N VAL A 5 1.77 -6.86 -3.53
CA VAL A 5 0.49 -7.23 -2.93
C VAL A 5 -0.65 -6.50 -3.63
N ILE A 6 -1.89 -6.97 -3.45
CA ILE A 6 -3.09 -6.36 -4.04
C ILE A 6 -3.96 -5.76 -2.94
N TYR A 7 -4.09 -4.43 -2.91
CA TYR A 7 -4.96 -3.75 -1.96
C TYR A 7 -6.20 -3.22 -2.68
N LYS A 8 -7.36 -3.80 -2.38
CA LYS A 8 -8.68 -3.49 -2.98
C LYS A 8 -8.64 -3.43 -4.51
N GLY A 9 -7.92 -4.39 -5.11
CA GLY A 9 -7.72 -4.47 -6.56
C GLY A 9 -6.62 -3.54 -7.12
N ILE A 10 -5.90 -2.80 -6.26
CA ILE A 10 -4.78 -1.94 -6.64
C ILE A 10 -3.46 -2.69 -6.40
N PRO A 11 -2.62 -2.90 -7.43
CA PRO A 11 -1.28 -3.44 -7.25
C PRO A 11 -0.38 -2.45 -6.50
N CYS A 12 0.14 -2.89 -5.36
CA CYS A 12 0.96 -2.11 -4.47
C CYS A 12 2.24 -2.84 -4.11
N LYS A 13 3.27 -2.09 -3.74
CA LYS A 13 4.45 -2.60 -3.05
C LYS A 13 4.24 -2.43 -1.55
N LEU A 14 4.36 -3.52 -0.80
CA LEU A 14 4.42 -3.48 0.66
C LEU A 14 5.86 -3.15 1.07
N LEU A 15 6.02 -2.00 1.72
CA LEU A 15 7.28 -1.52 2.25
C LEU A 15 7.30 -1.78 3.75
N ALA A 16 8.34 -2.48 4.22
CA ALA A 16 8.55 -2.70 5.64
C ALA A 16 8.78 -1.37 6.37
N ALA A 17 8.49 -1.37 7.68
CA ALA A 17 8.81 -0.24 8.54
C ALA A 17 10.32 0.04 8.53
N GLU A 18 10.67 1.33 8.41
CA GLU A 18 12.03 1.82 8.40
C GLU A 18 12.02 3.20 9.05
N THR A 19 12.68 3.38 10.20
CA THR A 19 12.62 4.61 10.98
C THR A 19 12.97 5.84 10.13
N PRO A 20 12.12 6.89 10.07
CA PRO A 20 10.93 7.15 10.89
C PRO A 20 9.58 6.67 10.31
N PHE A 21 9.58 5.91 9.22
CA PHE A 21 8.40 5.53 8.46
C PHE A 21 7.79 4.19 8.91
N PRO A 22 6.45 4.12 9.09
CA PRO A 22 5.77 2.86 9.37
C PRO A 22 5.71 1.95 8.13
N THR A 23 5.21 0.73 8.35
CA THR A 23 4.86 -0.20 7.26
C THR A 23 3.79 0.44 6.38
N ARG A 24 4.01 0.44 5.07
CA ARG A 24 3.22 1.24 4.14
C ARG A 24 3.06 0.54 2.79
N LEU A 25 1.97 0.86 2.11
CA LEU A 25 1.75 0.48 0.72
C LEU A 25 2.13 1.65 -0.18
N GLN A 26 2.82 1.36 -1.27
CA GLN A 26 3.06 2.31 -2.36
C GLN A 26 2.42 1.78 -3.63
N ILE A 27 1.64 2.59 -4.34
CA ILE A 27 1.07 2.17 -5.62
C ILE A 27 2.17 1.95 -6.66
N LEU A 28 1.98 0.98 -7.54
CA LEU A 28 2.95 0.66 -8.59
C LEU A 28 2.74 1.46 -9.88
N SER A 29 1.57 2.09 -10.06
CA SER A 29 1.20 2.77 -11.30
C SER A 29 0.46 4.07 -11.04
N SER A 30 0.82 5.12 -11.78
CA SER A 30 0.11 6.40 -11.76
C SER A 30 -1.36 6.28 -12.22
N ASN A 31 -1.69 5.24 -13.00
CA ASN A 31 -3.07 4.98 -13.42
C ASN A 31 -3.97 4.61 -12.23
N SER A 32 -3.39 4.17 -11.11
CA SER A 32 -4.11 3.82 -9.90
C SER A 32 -4.29 5.00 -8.95
N ILE A 33 -3.72 6.18 -9.22
CA ILE A 33 -3.74 7.34 -8.29
C ILE A 33 -5.16 7.68 -7.86
N PHE A 34 -6.08 7.89 -8.82
CA PHE A 34 -7.44 8.30 -8.51
C PHE A 34 -8.15 7.30 -7.58
N ARG A 35 -8.05 6.00 -7.88
CA ARG A 35 -8.61 4.94 -7.03
C ARG A 35 -7.92 4.86 -5.68
N ALA A 36 -6.58 4.99 -5.64
CA ALA A 36 -5.82 4.93 -4.40
C ALA A 36 -6.22 6.07 -3.45
N LEU A 37 -6.41 7.28 -3.95
CA LEU A 37 -6.88 8.42 -3.15
C LEU A 37 -8.27 8.16 -2.54
N GLN A 38 -9.17 7.50 -3.27
CA GLN A 38 -10.49 7.10 -2.73
C GLN A 38 -10.38 6.06 -1.60
N GLU A 39 -9.31 5.27 -1.61
CA GLU A 39 -9.04 4.22 -0.63
C GLU A 39 -8.14 4.67 0.53
N GLY A 40 -7.91 5.98 0.66
CA GLY A 40 -7.17 6.59 1.77
C GLY A 40 -5.66 6.66 1.57
N PHE A 41 -5.16 6.46 0.34
CA PHE A 41 -3.77 6.80 0.02
C PHE A 41 -3.60 8.31 -0.07
N SER A 42 -2.39 8.78 0.18
CA SER A 42 -2.02 10.19 0.10
C SER A 42 -0.62 10.38 -0.49
N CYS A 43 -0.27 11.62 -0.81
CA CYS A 43 1.06 12.00 -1.28
C CYS A 43 2.04 12.11 -0.10
N TRP A 44 3.17 11.42 -0.16
CA TRP A 44 4.17 11.33 0.91
C TRP A 44 5.48 12.06 0.57
N GLY A 45 5.38 13.26 0.00
CA GLY A 45 6.52 14.13 -0.30
C GLY A 45 6.63 14.47 -1.78
N TYR A 46 6.63 13.45 -2.65
CA TYR A 46 6.61 13.65 -4.10
C TYR A 46 5.27 13.25 -4.72
N PRO A 47 4.81 13.93 -5.80
CA PRO A 47 3.51 13.63 -6.43
C PRO A 47 3.31 12.19 -6.90
N ASN A 48 4.41 11.47 -7.17
CA ASN A 48 4.42 10.05 -7.57
C ASN A 48 4.53 9.08 -6.38
N GLU A 49 4.78 9.59 -5.18
CA GLU A 49 4.85 8.81 -3.94
C GLU A 49 3.47 8.77 -3.28
N ILE A 50 2.56 8.08 -3.94
CA ILE A 50 1.23 7.83 -3.40
C ILE A 50 1.28 6.58 -2.52
N MET A 51 1.16 6.81 -1.21
CA MET A 51 1.32 5.78 -0.19
C MET A 51 0.19 5.79 0.83
N LYS A 52 0.05 4.67 1.56
CA LYS A 52 -0.89 4.51 2.67
C LYS A 52 -0.22 3.74 3.80
N GLU A 53 -0.37 4.20 5.03
CA GLU A 53 0.01 3.43 6.21
C GLU A 53 -0.90 2.19 6.36
N VAL A 54 -0.26 1.05 6.65
CA VAL A 54 -0.95 -0.24 6.75
C VAL A 54 -1.36 -0.47 8.20
N THR A 55 -2.63 -0.77 8.43
CA THR A 55 -3.08 -1.15 9.78
C THR A 55 -2.59 -2.56 10.13
N PRO A 56 -2.50 -2.94 11.42
CA PRO A 56 -2.11 -4.29 11.81
C PRO A 56 -2.96 -5.39 11.15
N GLU A 57 -4.27 -5.17 10.99
CA GLU A 57 -5.20 -6.12 10.39
C GLU A 57 -4.97 -6.28 8.88
N GLU A 58 -4.75 -5.15 8.19
CA GLU A 58 -4.38 -5.16 6.77
C GLU A 58 -3.03 -5.86 6.57
N LEU A 59 -2.07 -5.62 7.46
CA LEU A 59 -0.72 -6.19 7.36
C LEU A 59 -0.75 -7.71 7.41
N VAL A 60 -1.47 -8.29 8.36
CA VAL A 60 -1.66 -9.74 8.47
C VAL A 60 -2.23 -10.29 7.17
N CYS A 61 -3.28 -9.67 6.63
CA CYS A 61 -3.89 -10.13 5.38
C CYS A 61 -2.91 -10.05 4.19
N LEU A 62 -2.16 -8.96 4.09
CA LEU A 62 -1.21 -8.73 3.00
C LEU A 62 0.00 -9.67 3.08
N GLN A 63 0.41 -10.07 4.28
CA GLN A 63 1.50 -11.03 4.49
C GLN A 63 1.05 -12.47 4.23
N ASP A 64 -0.13 -12.86 4.72
CA ASP A 64 -0.62 -14.24 4.63
C ASP A 64 -1.21 -14.59 3.26
N PHE A 65 -1.94 -13.64 2.65
CA PHE A 65 -2.68 -13.87 1.40
C PHE A 65 -2.14 -13.09 0.21
N GLY A 66 -1.22 -12.14 0.42
CA GLY A 66 -0.75 -11.24 -0.63
C GLY A 66 -1.79 -10.21 -1.09
N ARG A 67 -2.95 -10.12 -0.42
CA ARG A 67 -4.03 -9.21 -0.79
C ARG A 67 -4.93 -8.82 0.38
N PHE A 68 -5.60 -7.68 0.23
CA PHE A 68 -6.63 -7.19 1.13
C PHE A 68 -7.79 -6.60 0.33
N PRO A 69 -9.07 -6.93 0.61
CA PRO A 69 -9.50 -7.99 1.51
C PRO A 69 -9.00 -9.38 1.04
N PRO A 70 -9.00 -10.40 1.91
CA PRO A 70 -8.43 -11.72 1.61
C PRO A 70 -9.26 -12.56 0.61
N ASN A 71 -10.50 -12.15 0.31
CA ASN A 71 -11.48 -12.86 -0.52
C ASN A 71 -11.20 -12.76 -2.02
#